data_AF-A0A3M7ETV7-F1
#
_entry.id   AF-A0A3M7ETV7-F1
#
_cell.length_a   1.000
_cell.length_b   1.000
_cell.length_c   1.000
_cell.angle_alpha   90.00
_cell.angle_beta   90.00
_cell.angle_gamma   90.00
#
_symmetry.space_group_name_H-M   'P 1'
#
loop_
_entity.id
_entity.type
_entity.pdbx_description
1 polymer ?
#
loop_
_entity_poly.entity_id
_entity_poly.type
_entity_poly.pdbx_seq_one_letter_code
_entity_poly.pdbx_strand_id
1 'polypeptide(L)'
;MKLVRFLMKCTNETVTIELKTGTIVHGTIASVSPQMNTNLRTAKMTPKGGSQISLDQISIRGSEIRYYILPDSLPLDTLLIDDTPKP
;
A
#
# COMPACT_ATOMS: atom_id res chain seq x y z
N MET A 1 -0.16 16.48 2.63
CA MET A 1 -0.80 15.49 3.53
C MET A 1 0.28 14.61 4.16
N LYS A 2 0.43 14.65 5.49
CA LYS A 2 1.49 13.91 6.21
C LYS A 2 1.41 12.39 6.03
N LEU A 3 0.18 11.85 5.96
CA LEU A 3 -0.05 10.41 5.87
C LEU A 3 0.41 9.77 4.55
N VAL A 4 0.20 10.46 3.41
CA VAL A 4 0.62 9.92 2.11
C VAL A 4 2.15 9.82 2.04
N ARG A 5 2.86 10.80 2.61
CA ARG A 5 4.33 10.76 2.68
C ARG A 5 4.81 9.56 3.49
N PHE A 6 4.15 9.23 4.59
CA PHE A 6 4.43 8.03 5.35
C PHE A 6 4.26 6.76 4.49
N LEU A 7 3.16 6.63 3.73
CA LEU A 7 2.95 5.49 2.83
C LEU A 7 4.02 5.41 1.72
N MET A 8 4.50 6.54 1.22
CA MET A 8 5.62 6.58 0.26
C MET A 8 6.93 6.02 0.83
N LYS A 9 7.14 6.09 2.14
CA LYS A 9 8.31 5.51 2.82
C LYS A 9 8.17 4.01 3.07
N CYS A 10 6.98 3.42 2.97
CA CYS A 10 6.73 1.99 3.20
C CYS A 10 7.18 1.09 2.03
N THR A 11 8.18 1.54 1.24
CA THR A 11 8.70 0.74 0.12
C THR A 11 9.40 -0.50 0.66
N ASN A 12 9.19 -1.65 0.00
CA ASN A 12 9.62 -2.99 0.42
C ASN A 12 8.87 -3.60 1.60
N GLU A 13 7.87 -2.91 2.16
CA GLU A 13 6.99 -3.50 3.16
C GLU A 13 5.93 -4.38 2.50
N THR A 14 5.67 -5.54 3.09
CA THR A 14 4.57 -6.42 2.67
C THR A 14 3.30 -6.00 3.39
N VAL A 15 2.27 -5.67 2.60
CA VAL A 15 1.01 -5.12 3.09
C VAL A 15 -0.17 -5.91 2.55
N THR A 16 -1.30 -5.75 3.20
CA THR A 16 -2.60 -6.15 2.66
C THR A 16 -3.43 -4.90 2.40
N ILE A 17 -3.99 -4.77 1.21
CA ILE A 17 -4.80 -3.63 0.78
C ILE A 17 -6.21 -4.13 0.50
N GLU A 18 -7.21 -3.53 1.15
CA GLU A 18 -8.60 -3.73 0.77
C GLU A 18 -9.03 -2.61 -0.19
N LEU A 19 -9.59 -3.00 -1.34
CA LEU A 19 -10.18 -2.07 -2.30
C LEU A 19 -11.64 -1.77 -1.98
N LYS A 20 -12.17 -0.68 -2.52
CA LYS A 20 -13.57 -0.27 -2.34
C LYS A 20 -14.58 -1.34 -2.79
N THR A 21 -14.19 -2.19 -3.73
CA THR A 21 -14.98 -3.33 -4.21
C THR A 21 -15.04 -4.51 -3.21
N GLY A 22 -14.21 -4.50 -2.16
CA GLY A 22 -13.99 -5.63 -1.26
C GLY A 22 -12.97 -6.64 -1.79
N THR A 23 -12.29 -6.33 -2.91
CA THR A 23 -11.12 -7.10 -3.36
C THR A 23 -9.98 -6.88 -2.38
N ILE A 24 -9.31 -7.96 -2.00
CA ILE A 24 -8.13 -7.95 -1.13
C ILE A 24 -6.89 -8.17 -1.99
N VAL A 25 -5.87 -7.35 -1.83
CA VAL A 25 -4.58 -7.52 -2.49
C VAL A 25 -3.49 -7.59 -1.44
N HIS A 26 -2.77 -8.71 -1.40
CA HIS A 26 -1.61 -8.90 -0.54
C HIS A 26 -0.34 -8.86 -1.38
N GLY A 27 0.70 -8.11 -0.97
CA GLY A 27 1.95 -8.05 -1.71
C GLY A 27 2.94 -7.05 -1.14
N THR A 28 4.12 -6.96 -1.77
CA THR A 28 5.18 -6.05 -1.33
C THR A 28 5.14 -4.73 -2.07
N ILE A 29 5.16 -3.61 -1.35
CA ILE A 29 5.15 -2.27 -1.94
C ILE A 29 6.42 -2.06 -2.77
N ALA A 30 6.24 -1.82 -4.06
CA ALA A 30 7.30 -1.35 -4.96
C ALA A 30 7.38 0.18 -4.97
N SER A 31 6.24 0.88 -4.95
CA SER A 31 6.17 2.33 -4.84
C SER A 31 4.77 2.83 -4.50
N VAL A 32 4.67 4.03 -3.92
CA VAL A 32 3.42 4.76 -3.70
C VAL A 32 3.56 6.18 -4.26
N SER A 33 2.56 6.68 -4.98
CA SER A 33 2.54 8.06 -5.50
C SER A 33 1.84 9.04 -4.52
N PRO A 34 1.97 10.36 -4.71
CA PRO A 34 1.23 11.36 -3.93
C PRO A 34 -0.30 11.24 -4.00
N GLN A 35 -0.84 10.56 -5.02
CA GLN A 35 -2.27 10.26 -5.16
C GLN A 35 -2.65 8.89 -4.54
N MET A 36 -1.72 8.27 -3.80
CA MET A 36 -1.82 6.93 -3.22
C MET A 36 -1.92 5.80 -4.27
N ASN A 37 -1.56 6.06 -5.53
CA ASN A 37 -1.42 4.96 -6.48
C ASN A 37 -0.30 4.05 -5.97
N THR A 38 -0.60 2.77 -5.80
CA THR A 38 0.30 1.82 -5.14
C THR A 38 0.65 0.71 -6.11
N ASN A 39 1.94 0.52 -6.33
CA ASN A 39 2.47 -0.60 -7.11
C ASN A 39 2.94 -1.67 -6.14
N LEU A 40 2.43 -2.89 -6.29
CA LEU A 40 2.85 -4.06 -5.54
C LEU A 40 3.58 -5.04 -6.46
N ARG A 41 4.55 -5.77 -5.91
CA ARG A 41 5.19 -6.93 -6.52
C ARG A 41 4.93 -8.18 -5.69
N THR A 42 5.08 -9.35 -6.31
CA THR A 42 4.81 -10.66 -5.67
C THR A 42 3.42 -10.67 -5.03
N ALA A 43 2.42 -10.22 -5.81
CA ALA A 43 1.10 -9.91 -5.32
C ALA A 43 0.16 -11.12 -5.43
N LYS A 44 -0.82 -11.16 -4.54
CA LYS A 44 -1.93 -12.11 -4.54
C LYS A 44 -3.23 -11.32 -4.39
N MET A 45 -4.08 -11.38 -5.39
CA MET A 45 -5.37 -10.70 -5.42
C MET A 45 -6.49 -11.69 -5.17
N THR A 46 -7.43 -11.36 -4.29
CA THR A 46 -8.64 -12.14 -4.02
C THR A 46 -9.85 -11.23 -4.23
N PRO A 47 -10.56 -11.34 -5.38
CA PRO A 47 -11.81 -10.64 -5.58
C PRO A 47 -12.83 -11.04 -4.51
N LYS A 48 -13.78 -10.15 -4.21
CA LYS A 48 -14.82 -10.43 -3.21
C LYS A 48 -15.62 -11.69 -3.62
N GLY A 49 -15.54 -12.74 -2.80
CA GLY A 49 -16.20 -14.04 -3.07
C GLY A 49 -15.54 -14.87 -4.18
N GLY A 50 -14.37 -14.46 -4.67
CA GLY A 50 -13.60 -15.18 -5.69
C GLY A 50 -12.40 -15.92 -5.09
N SER A 51 -11.73 -16.70 -5.94
CA SER A 51 -10.48 -17.39 -5.60
C SER A 51 -9.27 -16.46 -5.68
N GLN A 52 -8.21 -16.81 -4.97
CA GLN A 52 -6.94 -16.08 -5.00
C GLN A 52 -6.23 -16.24 -6.36
N ILE A 53 -5.67 -15.16 -6.87
CA ILE A 53 -4.95 -15.05 -8.14
C ILE A 53 -3.55 -14.50 -7.84
N SER A 54 -2.51 -15.23 -8.23
CA SER A 54 -1.11 -14.77 -8.13
C SER A 54 -0.77 -13.84 -9.29
N LEU A 55 -0.09 -12.73 -8.99
CA LEU A 55 0.32 -11.70 -9.94
C LEU A 55 1.76 -11.30 -9.64
N ASP A 56 2.63 -11.23 -10.64
CA ASP A 56 4.01 -10.77 -10.44
C ASP A 56 4.06 -9.30 -10.01
N GLN A 57 3.21 -8.47 -10.64
CA GLN A 57 3.05 -7.05 -10.34
C GLN A 57 1.59 -6.62 -10.48
N ILE A 58 1.17 -5.62 -9.69
CA ILE A 58 -0.14 -4.98 -9.81
C ILE A 58 -0.02 -3.49 -9.45
N SER A 59 -0.70 -2.66 -10.23
CA SER A 59 -0.84 -1.22 -9.98
C SER A 59 -2.27 -0.92 -9.55
N ILE A 60 -2.44 -0.36 -8.37
CA ILE A 60 -3.74 -0.01 -7.79
C ILE A 60 -3.89 1.50 -7.81
N ARG A 61 -5.03 1.99 -8.33
CA ARG A 61 -5.37 3.41 -8.26
C ARG A 61 -5.71 3.79 -6.83
N GLY A 62 -5.08 4.83 -6.29
CA GLY A 62 -5.19 5.21 -4.89
C GLY A 62 -6.61 5.57 -4.42
N SER A 63 -7.44 6.08 -5.33
CA SER A 63 -8.85 6.36 -5.05
C SER A 63 -9.69 5.11 -4.75
N GLU A 64 -9.25 3.94 -5.22
CA GLU A 64 -9.95 2.67 -5.04
C GLU A 64 -9.54 1.97 -3.75
N ILE A 65 -8.51 2.48 -3.05
CA ILE A 65 -8.05 1.91 -1.80
C ILE A 65 -9.01 2.32 -0.69
N ARG A 66 -9.44 1.35 0.11
CA ARG A 66 -10.20 1.59 1.34
C ARG A 66 -9.27 1.72 2.53
N TYR A 67 -8.36 0.78 2.72
CA TYR A 67 -7.34 0.84 3.77
C TYR A 67 -6.13 -0.04 3.44
N TYR A 68 -5.04 0.20 4.18
CA TYR A 68 -3.85 -0.66 4.24
C TYR A 68 -3.82 -1.37 5.59
N ILE A 69 -3.41 -2.62 5.59
CA ILE A 69 -2.93 -3.34 6.77
C ILE A 69 -1.41 -3.38 6.63
N LEU A 70 -0.73 -2.74 7.58
CA LEU A 70 0.72 -2.62 7.64
C LEU A 70 1.30 -3.71 8.56
N PRO A 71 2.58 -4.07 8.42
CA PRO A 71 3.25 -4.95 9.37
C PRO A 71 3.29 -4.35 10.78
N ASP A 72 3.09 -5.18 11.81
CA ASP A 72 3.19 -4.75 13.21
C ASP A 72 4.61 -4.28 13.59
N SER A 73 5.62 -4.78 12.89
CA SER A 73 7.03 -4.41 13.10
C SER A 73 7.45 -3.09 12.46
N LEU A 74 6.53 -2.40 11.78
CA LEU A 74 6.85 -1.17 11.06
C LEU A 74 7.23 -0.04 12.05
N PRO A 75 8.42 0.58 11.95
CA PRO A 75 8.87 1.60 12.90
C PRO A 75 8.14 2.94 12.67
N LEU A 76 6.92 3.05 13.18
CA LEU A 76 6.03 4.19 12.97
C LEU A 76 6.66 5.52 13.44
N ASP A 77 7.30 5.54 14.61
CA ASP A 77 7.89 6.74 15.19
C ASP A 77 8.94 7.37 14.27
N THR A 78 9.71 6.54 13.56
CA THR A 78 10.71 7.00 12.60
C THR A 78 10.06 7.44 11.30
N LEU A 79 9.09 6.67 10.79
CA LEU A 79 8.52 6.91 9.47
C LEU A 79 7.53 8.07 9.43
N LEU A 80 6.87 8.37 10.54
CA LEU A 80 5.88 9.45 10.65
C LEU A 80 6.50 10.86 10.73
N ILE A 81 7.82 10.97 10.92
CA ILE A 81 8.52 12.26 10.95
C ILE A 81 8.55 12.86 9.54
N ASP A 82 8.25 14.15 9.42
CA ASP A 82 8.26 14.88 8.14
C ASP A 82 9.55 15.70 8.03
N ASP A 83 10.59 15.12 7.43
CA ASP A 83 11.93 15.73 7.33
C ASP A 83 12.04 16.80 6.23
N THR A 84 10.95 17.12 5.53
CA THR A 84 11.01 18.13 4.48
C THR A 84 11.31 19.50 5.09
N PRO A 85 12.34 20.23 4.61
CA PRO A 85 12.56 21.61 5.02
C PRO A 85 11.26 22.40 4.85
N LYS A 86 10.86 23.10 5.91
CA LYS A 86 9.72 24.03 5.79
C LYS A 86 10.12 25.11 4.77
N PRO A 87 9.25 25.42 3.79
CA PRO A 87 9.47 26.55 2.90
C PRO A 87 9.51 27.87 3.66
#